data_AF-A0A7Y9KHQ1-F1
#
_entry.id   AF-A0A7Y9KHQ1-F1
#
_cell.length_a   1.000
_cell.length_b   1.000
_cell.length_c   1.000
_cell.angle_alpha   90.00
_cell.angle_beta   90.00
_cell.angle_gamma   90.00
#
_symmetry.space_group_name_H-M   'P 1'
#
loop_
_entity.id
_entity.type
_entity.pdbx_description
1 polymer ?
#
loop_
_entity_poly.entity_id
_entity_poly.type
_entity_poly.pdbx_seq_one_letter_code
_entity_poly.pdbx_strand_id
1 'polypeptide(L)'
;MDSAPNKVLEAEGSVAQAWVVRAGWYGERDQWALEQGWSGGGWREVPDLTDCTTREDLAKVVAATFPTASDGRLNNFIGQMWALRSRIQAGDLLVMPLKTTKQIAFGRVTGAYTYRGDDPDPDKRHVVKVDWKRTDLPRTAVKQDLLFSLGAR
;
A
#
# COMPACT_ATOMS: atom_id res chain seq x y z
N MET A 1 -14.96 -38.40 36.70
CA MET A 1 -15.75 -37.46 35.87
C MET A 1 -14.74 -36.49 35.29
N ASP A 2 -14.19 -36.86 34.13
CA ASP A 2 -13.16 -36.12 33.43
C ASP A 2 -13.72 -34.82 32.86
N SER A 3 -13.13 -33.70 33.28
CA SER A 3 -13.31 -32.40 32.64
C SER A 3 -12.67 -32.45 31.26
N ALA A 4 -13.49 -32.34 30.21
CA ALA A 4 -13.02 -32.14 28.86
C ALA A 4 -12.23 -30.82 28.76
N PRO A 5 -11.03 -30.80 28.14
CA PRO A 5 -10.31 -29.56 27.93
C PRO A 5 -11.04 -28.71 26.88
N ASN A 6 -11.23 -27.45 27.23
CA ASN A 6 -11.84 -26.43 26.38
C ASN A 6 -10.96 -26.22 25.15
N LYS A 7 -11.45 -26.62 23.98
CA LYS A 7 -10.74 -26.51 22.70
C LYS A 7 -10.77 -25.04 22.27
N VAL A 8 -9.69 -24.31 22.55
CA VAL A 8 -9.47 -22.98 21.98
C VAL A 8 -9.37 -23.16 20.46
N LEU A 9 -10.32 -22.58 19.74
CA LEU A 9 -10.27 -22.49 18.29
C LEU A 9 -9.19 -21.47 17.92
N GLU A 10 -8.00 -21.95 17.63
CA GLU A 10 -6.96 -21.16 16.96
C GLU A 10 -7.43 -20.93 15.52
N ALA A 11 -7.97 -19.73 15.27
CA ALA A 11 -8.11 -19.25 13.90
C ALA A 11 -6.71 -18.90 13.40
N GLU A 12 -6.11 -19.81 12.61
CA GLU A 12 -4.91 -19.55 11.81
C GLU A 12 -5.24 -18.56 10.68
N GLY A 13 -5.55 -17.32 11.06
CA GLY A 13 -5.68 -16.18 10.15
C GLY A 13 -4.41 -15.35 10.24
N SER A 14 -3.73 -15.16 9.11
CA SER A 14 -2.62 -14.20 9.01
C SER A 14 -3.02 -12.90 9.70
N VAL A 15 -2.21 -12.45 10.66
CA VAL A 15 -2.49 -11.22 11.41
C VAL A 15 -2.52 -10.06 10.41
N ALA A 16 -3.70 -9.48 10.20
CA ALA A 16 -3.89 -8.36 9.29
C ALA A 16 -2.90 -7.23 9.63
N GLN A 17 -2.07 -6.85 8.67
CA GLN A 17 -1.06 -5.82 8.86
C GLN A 17 -1.65 -4.44 8.56
N ALA A 18 -0.96 -3.39 9.00
CA ALA A 18 -1.34 -2.01 8.71
C ALA A 18 -0.27 -1.32 7.86
N TRP A 19 -0.70 -0.64 6.81
CA TRP A 19 0.17 0.01 5.83
C TRP A 19 -0.18 1.48 5.68
N VAL A 20 0.84 2.33 5.54
CA VAL A 20 0.66 3.73 5.16
C VAL A 20 1.08 3.90 3.71
N VAL A 21 0.13 4.29 2.87
CA VAL A 21 0.37 4.55 1.43
C VAL A 21 -0.14 5.94 1.10
N ARG A 22 0.70 6.74 0.44
CA ARG A 22 0.36 8.11 0.02
C ARG A 22 -0.04 8.11 -1.46
N ALA A 23 -1.09 8.83 -1.81
CA ALA A 23 -1.56 8.97 -3.19
C ALA A 23 -0.85 10.13 -3.92
N GLY A 24 0.48 10.09 -3.94
CA GLY A 24 1.32 11.14 -4.53
C GLY A 24 1.95 12.07 -3.49
N TRP A 25 2.81 12.96 -3.98
CA TRP A 25 3.59 13.86 -3.11
C TRP A 25 2.72 15.02 -2.64
N TYR A 26 1.92 15.58 -3.56
CA TYR A 26 1.01 16.69 -3.30
C TYR A 26 -0.45 16.24 -3.11
N GLY A 27 -0.72 14.94 -3.20
CA GLY A 27 -2.08 14.38 -3.08
C GLY A 27 -2.86 14.46 -4.38
N GLU A 28 -2.16 14.49 -5.52
CA GLU A 28 -2.71 14.58 -6.87
C GLU A 28 -3.70 13.45 -7.17
N ARG A 29 -3.57 12.33 -6.44
CA ARG A 29 -4.41 11.13 -6.58
C ARG A 29 -5.33 10.88 -5.38
N ASP A 30 -5.39 11.77 -4.39
CA ASP A 30 -6.20 11.58 -3.17
C ASP A 30 -7.67 11.29 -3.52
N GLN A 31 -8.31 12.17 -4.28
CA GLN A 31 -9.74 12.05 -4.63
C GLN A 31 -10.01 10.80 -5.49
N TRP A 32 -9.20 10.57 -6.51
CA TRP A 32 -9.32 9.40 -7.37
C TRP A 32 -9.18 8.09 -6.58
N ALA A 33 -8.22 8.02 -5.65
CA ALA A 33 -8.01 6.85 -4.80
C ALA A 33 -9.26 6.53 -3.96
N LEU A 34 -9.90 7.56 -3.40
CA LEU A 34 -11.12 7.42 -2.59
C LEU A 34 -12.33 7.00 -3.43
N GLU A 35 -12.59 7.69 -4.54
CA GLU A 35 -13.77 7.46 -5.39
C GLU A 35 -13.74 6.11 -6.10
N GLN A 36 -12.55 5.67 -6.52
CA GLN A 36 -12.38 4.44 -7.31
C GLN A 36 -11.98 3.24 -6.46
N GLY A 37 -11.73 3.43 -5.16
CA GLY A 37 -11.33 2.37 -4.24
C GLY A 37 -9.93 1.82 -4.52
N TRP A 38 -8.97 2.70 -4.83
CA TRP A 38 -7.58 2.33 -5.11
C TRP A 38 -6.63 2.92 -4.08
N SER A 39 -5.47 2.29 -3.93
CA SER A 39 -4.30 2.91 -3.32
C SER A 39 -3.03 2.51 -4.08
N GLY A 40 -1.95 3.26 -3.87
CA GLY A 40 -0.70 3.15 -4.62
C GLY A 40 -0.55 4.27 -5.66
N GLY A 41 -0.09 3.90 -6.84
CA GLY A 41 0.19 4.81 -7.94
C GLY A 41 1.55 5.52 -7.83
N GLY A 42 1.93 6.20 -8.90
CA GLY A 42 3.29 6.68 -9.12
C GLY A 42 4.05 5.81 -10.13
N TRP A 43 5.37 5.96 -10.15
CA TRP A 43 6.31 5.14 -10.92
C TRP A 43 5.89 4.95 -12.38
N ARG A 44 5.59 6.07 -13.05
CA ARG A 44 5.06 6.12 -14.42
C ARG A 44 5.91 5.34 -15.42
N GLU A 45 7.22 5.31 -15.19
CA GLU A 45 8.23 4.68 -16.05
C GLU A 45 8.38 3.17 -15.79
N VAL A 46 7.77 2.65 -14.73
CA VAL A 46 7.94 1.25 -14.30
C VAL A 46 6.93 0.36 -15.04
N PRO A 47 7.40 -0.75 -15.64
CA PRO A 47 6.53 -1.71 -16.30
C PRO A 47 5.78 -2.57 -15.28
N ASP A 48 4.89 -3.43 -15.77
CA ASP A 48 4.18 -4.40 -14.94
C ASP A 48 5.16 -5.20 -14.05
N LEU A 49 4.85 -5.28 -12.75
CA LEU A 49 5.63 -6.04 -11.77
C LEU A 49 4.96 -7.38 -11.40
N THR A 50 3.91 -7.78 -12.13
CA THR A 50 3.18 -9.01 -11.87
C THR A 50 4.09 -10.24 -11.91
N ASP A 51 5.06 -10.27 -12.82
CA ASP A 51 5.99 -11.41 -12.91
C ASP A 51 7.19 -11.31 -11.94
N CYS A 52 7.32 -10.21 -11.19
CA CYS A 52 8.36 -10.06 -10.18
C CYS A 52 8.00 -10.85 -8.91
N THR A 53 8.45 -12.10 -8.85
CA THR A 53 8.19 -13.01 -7.70
C THR A 53 9.21 -12.89 -6.59
N THR A 54 10.39 -12.32 -6.87
CA THR A 54 11.45 -12.06 -5.89
C THR A 54 11.78 -10.57 -5.80
N ARG A 55 12.38 -10.18 -4.67
CA ARG A 55 12.83 -8.79 -4.48
C ARG A 55 13.95 -8.44 -5.48
N GLU A 56 14.76 -9.42 -5.84
CA GLU A 56 15.83 -9.32 -6.81
C GLU A 56 15.30 -9.08 -8.23
N ASP A 57 14.20 -9.72 -8.62
CA ASP A 57 13.56 -9.47 -9.93
C ASP A 57 13.05 -8.03 -10.04
N LEU A 58 12.39 -7.56 -8.98
CA LEU A 58 11.95 -6.17 -8.89
C LEU A 58 13.15 -5.22 -8.93
N ALA A 59 14.23 -5.53 -8.22
CA ALA A 59 15.44 -4.70 -8.21
C ALA A 59 16.06 -4.55 -9.61
N LYS A 60 16.08 -5.62 -10.41
CA LYS A 60 16.53 -5.56 -11.82
C LYS A 60 15.67 -4.62 -12.65
N VAL A 61 14.34 -4.71 -12.52
CA VAL A 61 13.41 -3.82 -13.22
C VAL A 61 13.65 -2.37 -12.83
N VAL A 62 13.71 -2.07 -11.52
CA VAL A 62 13.93 -0.69 -11.03
C VAL A 62 15.27 -0.12 -11.49
N ALA A 63 16.35 -0.91 -11.45
CA ALA A 63 17.66 -0.49 -11.92
C ALA A 63 17.68 -0.21 -13.43
N ALA A 64 16.99 -1.05 -14.22
CA ALA A 64 16.86 -0.86 -15.67
C ALA A 64 16.00 0.37 -16.02
N THR A 65 14.93 0.65 -15.26
CA THR A 65 14.08 1.81 -15.45
C THR A 65 14.77 3.13 -15.06
N PHE A 66 15.62 3.12 -14.03
CA PHE A 66 16.26 4.32 -13.50
C PHE A 66 17.80 4.21 -13.45
N PRO A 67 18.49 4.09 -14.60
CA PRO A 67 19.93 3.78 -14.65
C PRO A 67 20.83 4.88 -14.08
N THR A 68 20.31 6.11 -13.93
CA THR A 68 21.06 7.27 -13.40
C THR A 68 20.66 7.63 -11.97
N ALA A 69 19.74 6.88 -11.35
CA ALA A 69 19.34 7.13 -9.97
C ALA A 69 20.43 6.69 -8.99
N SER A 70 20.55 7.41 -7.87
CA SER A 70 21.45 7.01 -6.79
C SER A 70 20.96 5.73 -6.10
N ASP A 71 21.89 4.98 -5.50
CA ASP A 71 21.58 3.75 -4.76
C ASP A 71 20.51 3.96 -3.69
N GLY A 72 20.56 5.11 -2.98
CA GLY A 72 19.56 5.46 -1.98
C GLY A 72 18.16 5.59 -2.57
N ARG A 73 18.04 6.18 -3.76
CA ARG A 73 16.76 6.32 -4.48
C ARG A 73 16.28 4.97 -4.99
N LEU A 74 17.16 4.15 -5.57
CA LEU A 74 16.82 2.80 -6.04
C LEU A 74 16.32 1.93 -4.89
N ASN A 75 17.03 1.91 -3.76
CA ASN A 75 16.65 1.15 -2.58
C ASN A 75 15.29 1.58 -2.00
N ASN A 76 15.00 2.89 -2.04
CA ASN A 76 13.71 3.42 -1.62
C ASN A 76 12.58 2.92 -2.55
N PHE A 77 12.76 3.03 -3.86
CA PHE A 77 11.80 2.54 -4.85
C PHE A 77 11.57 1.04 -4.72
N ILE A 78 12.64 0.24 -4.62
CA ILE A 78 12.56 -1.20 -4.42
C ILE A 78 11.76 -1.53 -3.17
N GLY A 79 12.02 -0.85 -2.05
CA GLY A 79 11.31 -1.09 -0.80
C GLY A 79 9.81 -0.80 -0.90
N GLN A 80 9.44 0.33 -1.50
CA GLN A 80 8.04 0.74 -1.65
C GLN A 80 7.27 -0.16 -2.63
N MET A 81 7.84 -0.41 -3.81
CA MET A 81 7.21 -1.27 -4.81
C MET A 81 7.13 -2.72 -4.35
N TRP A 82 8.14 -3.24 -3.64
CA TRP A 82 8.09 -4.60 -3.08
C TRP A 82 7.00 -4.73 -2.01
N ALA A 83 6.82 -3.70 -1.18
CA ALA A 83 5.72 -3.68 -0.23
C ALA A 83 4.37 -3.71 -0.95
N LEU A 84 4.15 -2.82 -1.91
CA LEU A 84 2.90 -2.73 -2.67
C LEU A 84 2.61 -4.01 -3.48
N ARG A 85 3.62 -4.55 -4.18
CA ARG A 85 3.49 -5.74 -5.00
C ARG A 85 3.24 -6.98 -4.12
N SER A 86 4.12 -7.24 -3.16
CA SER A 86 4.26 -8.58 -2.60
C SER A 86 3.82 -8.71 -1.15
N ARG A 87 3.77 -7.60 -0.39
CA ARG A 87 3.52 -7.65 1.07
C ARG A 87 2.12 -7.17 1.47
N ILE A 88 1.55 -6.20 0.76
CA ILE A 88 0.17 -5.76 0.98
C ILE A 88 -0.77 -6.84 0.44
N GLN A 89 -1.62 -7.38 1.30
CA GLN A 89 -2.54 -8.47 0.97
C GLN A 89 -3.98 -8.11 1.33
N ALA A 90 -4.94 -8.84 0.75
CA ALA A 90 -6.34 -8.71 1.12
C ALA A 90 -6.54 -8.97 2.63
N GLY A 91 -7.34 -8.14 3.28
CA GLY A 91 -7.55 -8.15 4.73
C GLY A 91 -6.70 -7.11 5.49
N ASP A 92 -5.60 -6.65 4.91
CA ASP A 92 -4.75 -5.62 5.54
C ASP A 92 -5.51 -4.30 5.72
N LEU A 93 -5.13 -3.56 6.77
CA LEU A 93 -5.57 -2.18 6.97
C LEU A 93 -4.67 -1.26 6.12
N LEU A 94 -5.29 -0.43 5.30
CA LEU A 94 -4.59 0.59 4.55
C LEU A 94 -4.97 1.98 5.06
N VAL A 95 -3.97 2.77 5.39
CA VAL A 95 -4.07 4.13 5.92
C VAL A 95 -3.48 5.07 4.89
N MET A 96 -4.25 6.07 4.48
CA MET A 96 -3.83 7.05 3.48
C MET A 96 -3.95 8.47 4.05
N PRO A 97 -2.82 9.11 4.37
CA PRO A 97 -2.81 10.52 4.70
C PRO A 97 -3.19 11.35 3.46
N LEU A 98 -4.30 12.08 3.55
CA LEU A 98 -4.78 12.97 2.49
C LEU A 98 -4.05 14.31 2.61
N LYS A 99 -3.32 14.69 1.57
CA LYS A 99 -2.56 15.95 1.54
C LYS A 99 -3.48 17.13 1.27
N THR A 100 -4.49 16.93 0.44
CA THR A 100 -5.47 17.95 0.03
C THR A 100 -6.32 18.45 1.18
N THR A 101 -6.81 17.55 2.05
CA THR A 101 -7.71 17.90 3.16
C THR A 101 -7.03 17.89 4.54
N LYS A 102 -5.76 17.45 4.62
CA LYS A 102 -5.05 17.20 5.89
C LYS A 102 -5.77 16.20 6.81
N GLN A 103 -6.58 15.31 6.24
CA GLN A 103 -7.26 14.23 6.94
C GLN A 103 -6.55 12.89 6.68
N ILE A 104 -7.09 11.82 7.23
CA ILE A 104 -6.64 10.46 7.05
C ILE A 104 -7.83 9.62 6.59
N ALA A 105 -7.61 8.87 5.53
CA ALA A 105 -8.49 7.78 5.15
C ALA A 105 -7.96 6.45 5.68
N PHE A 106 -8.86 5.54 6.04
CA PHE A 106 -8.52 4.14 6.28
C PHE A 106 -9.55 3.20 5.65
N GLY A 107 -9.07 2.05 5.21
CA GLY A 107 -9.87 1.05 4.53
C GLY A 107 -9.26 -0.34 4.67
N ARG A 108 -10.01 -1.34 4.21
CA ARG A 108 -9.51 -2.73 4.11
C ARG A 108 -9.07 -3.00 2.69
N VAL A 109 -7.88 -3.56 2.53
CA VAL A 109 -7.43 -4.07 1.24
C VAL A 109 -8.30 -5.25 0.85
N THR A 110 -8.83 -5.25 -0.37
CA THR A 110 -9.74 -6.29 -0.88
C THR A 110 -9.15 -7.08 -2.05
N GLY A 111 -8.04 -6.61 -2.62
CA GLY A 111 -7.33 -7.31 -3.69
C GLY A 111 -5.83 -7.07 -3.60
N ALA A 112 -5.07 -8.04 -4.08
CA ALA A 112 -3.62 -7.93 -4.22
C ALA A 112 -3.25 -6.86 -5.26
N TYR A 113 -1.94 -6.63 -5.42
CA TYR A 113 -1.41 -5.77 -6.47
C TYR A 113 -2.04 -6.07 -7.84
N THR A 114 -2.41 -5.01 -8.53
CA THR A 114 -2.93 -5.04 -9.90
C THR A 114 -2.17 -4.01 -10.73
N TYR A 115 -1.74 -4.41 -11.93
CA TYR A 115 -1.23 -3.48 -12.93
C TYR A 115 -2.33 -3.12 -13.93
N ARG A 116 -2.69 -1.84 -14.02
CA ARG A 116 -3.73 -1.33 -14.92
C ARG A 116 -3.11 -0.75 -16.18
N GLY A 117 -2.49 -1.61 -17.00
CA GLY A 117 -1.72 -1.21 -18.19
C GLY A 117 -2.52 -0.44 -19.24
N ASP A 118 -3.84 -0.60 -19.24
CA ASP A 118 -4.81 0.10 -20.08
C ASP A 118 -5.21 1.49 -19.54
N ASP A 119 -4.83 1.85 -18.31
CA ASP A 119 -5.12 3.17 -17.77
C ASP A 119 -4.30 4.24 -18.56
N PRO A 120 -4.97 5.27 -19.09
CA PRO A 120 -4.32 6.32 -19.86
C PRO A 120 -3.36 7.16 -19.02
N ASP A 121 -3.48 7.13 -17.69
CA ASP A 121 -2.56 7.78 -16.77
C ASP A 121 -1.59 6.76 -16.15
N PRO A 122 -0.30 6.75 -16.56
CA PRO A 122 0.72 5.88 -15.99
C PRO A 122 0.85 5.94 -14.47
N ASP A 123 0.53 7.07 -13.83
CA ASP A 123 0.57 7.20 -12.38
C ASP A 123 -0.50 6.36 -11.65
N LYS A 124 -1.49 5.82 -12.38
CA LYS A 124 -2.63 5.07 -11.83
C LYS A 124 -2.56 3.57 -12.11
N ARG A 125 -1.40 3.09 -12.60
CA ARG A 125 -1.24 1.71 -13.07
C ARG A 125 -0.88 0.73 -11.96
N HIS A 126 -0.03 1.11 -11.02
CA HIS A 126 0.41 0.25 -9.92
C HIS A 126 -0.49 0.42 -8.69
N VAL A 127 -1.45 -0.48 -8.47
CA VAL A 127 -2.48 -0.28 -7.44
C VAL A 127 -2.79 -1.51 -6.62
N VAL A 128 -3.40 -1.30 -5.46
CA VAL A 128 -4.13 -2.30 -4.67
C VAL A 128 -5.57 -1.83 -4.47
N LYS A 129 -6.53 -2.76 -4.46
CA LYS A 129 -7.95 -2.42 -4.25
C LYS A 129 -8.25 -2.25 -2.77
N VAL A 130 -8.94 -1.17 -2.42
CA VAL A 130 -9.25 -0.80 -1.04
C VAL A 130 -10.72 -0.44 -0.90
N ASP A 131 -11.36 -1.06 0.07
CA ASP A 131 -12.69 -0.69 0.56
C ASP A 131 -12.51 0.34 1.68
N TRP A 132 -12.57 1.62 1.30
CA TRP A 132 -12.43 2.76 2.21
C TRP A 132 -13.60 2.81 3.20
N LYS A 133 -13.29 2.74 4.50
CA LYS A 133 -14.30 2.73 5.57
C LYS A 133 -14.56 4.10 6.16
N ARG A 134 -13.52 4.93 6.21
CA ARG A 134 -13.62 6.32 6.65
C ARG A 134 -12.56 7.15 5.96
N THR A 135 -12.93 8.34 5.53
CA THR A 135 -12.09 9.21 4.70
C THR A 135 -11.89 10.60 5.30
N ASP A 136 -12.54 10.89 6.42
CA ASP A 136 -12.65 12.22 7.01
C ASP A 136 -11.94 12.35 8.38
N LEU A 137 -11.09 11.39 8.74
CA LEU A 137 -10.52 11.33 10.08
C LEU A 137 -9.50 12.47 10.26
N PRO A 138 -9.66 13.37 11.25
CA PRO A 138 -8.68 14.39 11.52
C PRO A 138 -7.34 13.77 11.94
N ARG A 139 -6.22 14.33 11.47
CA ARG A 139 -4.88 13.86 11.88
C ARG A 139 -4.66 13.90 13.39
N THR A 140 -5.32 14.82 14.09
CA THR A 140 -5.28 14.95 15.55
C THR A 140 -6.06 13.86 16.27
N ALA A 141 -7.02 13.22 15.61
CA ALA A 141 -7.81 12.13 16.18
C ALA A 141 -7.05 10.78 16.14
N VAL A 142 -6.09 10.65 15.22
CA VAL A 142 -5.15 9.53 15.22
C VAL A 142 -4.02 9.89 16.16
N LYS A 143 -3.89 9.14 17.27
CA LYS A 143 -2.77 9.36 18.19
C LYS A 143 -1.46 9.33 17.40
N GLN A 144 -0.62 10.33 17.65
CA GLN A 144 0.53 10.64 16.81
C GLN A 144 1.56 9.49 16.80
N ASP A 145 1.62 8.74 17.90
CA ASP A 145 2.37 7.48 18.06
C ASP A 145 1.99 6.44 16.99
N LEU A 146 0.70 6.25 16.71
CA LEU A 146 0.22 5.31 15.71
C LEU A 146 0.70 5.69 14.30
N LEU A 147 0.73 6.99 13.99
CA LEU A 147 1.24 7.48 12.69
C LEU A 147 2.74 7.26 12.56
N PHE A 148 3.50 7.46 13.63
CA PHE A 148 4.94 7.22 13.65
C PHE A 148 5.26 5.72 13.55
N SER A 149 4.53 4.86 14.26
CA SER A 149 4.69 3.39 14.20
C SER A 149 4.35 2.80 12.84
N LEU A 150 3.43 3.41 12.10
CA LEU A 150 3.02 2.95 10.77
C LEU A 150 3.89 3.49 9.61
N GLY A 151 5.01 4.16 9.90
CA GLY A 151 6.00 4.53 8.89
C GLY A 151 5.83 5.92 8.27
N ALA A 152 5.15 6.86 8.93
CA ALA A 152 5.11 8.25 8.49
C ALA A 152 6.46 8.98 8.69
N ARG A 153 7.39 8.82 7.74
CA ARG A 153 8.46 9.79 7.48
C ARG A 153 8.21 10.54 6.18
#